data_AF-A0A2H3ATE6-F1
#
_entry.id   AF-A0A2H3ATE6-F1
#
_cell.length_a   1.000
_cell.length_b   1.000
_cell.length_c   1.000
_cell.angle_alpha   90.00
_cell.angle_beta   90.00
_cell.angle_gamma   90.00
#
_symmetry.space_group_name_H-M   'P 1'
#
loop_
_entity.id
_entity.type
_entity.pdbx_description
1 polymer ?
#
loop_
_entity_poly.entity_id
_entity_poly.type
_entity_poly.pdbx_seq_one_letter_code
_entity_poly.pdbx_strand_id
1 'polypeptide(L)'
;MSERWLHWRHILIQHNGYTNPSCRDNTTYLQYYSNLSNVPINAPIEDGLSIQDIKVPNQRVYTGSKPVISSSLADTPSASLGVDGLMKMLNSTLGTKYDITPSLSSLLETYISDEYDFGTIYGYLRPIWFDCDLNNLEDSLRTSEATDLKIRQEALVDGQITFDGLRMAPRRVWDLFSNRVMPWWVALHTPWGISHAWMDNNRRKNVLTPINGHQWPVPIPENANLDLVRIEMLNLGAEYAWLDVLCLRQEGGRNEDLRAGEWMLDVPNIGNA
;
A
#
# COMPACT_ATOMS: atom_id res chain seq x y z
N MET A 1 36.04 12.27 -18.57
CA MET A 1 34.87 12.13 -17.66
C MET A 1 33.91 11.20 -18.36
N SER A 2 33.71 9.99 -17.82
CA SER A 2 32.85 8.97 -18.44
C SER A 2 31.40 9.36 -18.23
N GLU A 3 30.71 9.71 -19.32
CA GLU A 3 29.26 9.75 -19.38
C GLU A 3 28.75 8.33 -19.13
N ARG A 4 28.35 8.03 -17.90
CA ARG A 4 27.61 6.81 -17.60
C ARG A 4 26.22 6.98 -18.17
N TRP A 5 26.03 6.44 -19.37
CA TRP A 5 24.71 6.17 -19.93
C TRP A 5 23.89 5.40 -18.88
N LEU A 6 22.72 5.95 -18.52
CA LEU A 6 21.74 5.21 -17.74
C LEU A 6 21.41 3.92 -18.51
N HIS A 7 21.49 2.77 -17.83
CA HIS A 7 21.14 1.49 -18.42
C HIS A 7 19.72 1.58 -19.01
N TRP A 8 19.51 1.12 -20.24
CA TRP A 8 18.25 1.22 -20.99
C TRP A 8 17.00 0.75 -20.21
N ARG A 9 17.17 -0.11 -19.20
CA ARG A 9 16.11 -0.47 -18.26
C ARG A 9 15.63 0.68 -17.38
N HIS A 10 16.52 1.55 -16.88
CA HIS A 10 16.12 2.77 -16.17
C HIS A 10 15.34 3.73 -17.10
N ILE A 11 15.66 3.73 -18.39
CA ILE A 11 14.94 4.53 -19.41
C ILE A 11 13.53 3.97 -19.64
N LEU A 12 13.35 2.64 -19.66
CA LEU A 12 12.03 2.01 -19.76
C LEU A 12 11.18 2.21 -18.50
N ILE A 13 11.79 2.12 -17.31
CA ILE A 13 11.13 2.41 -16.03
C ILE A 13 10.73 3.90 -15.95
N GLN A 14 11.60 4.81 -16.42
CA GLN A 14 11.29 6.24 -16.49
C GLN A 14 10.22 6.60 -17.55
N HIS A 15 10.21 5.93 -18.71
CA HIS A 15 9.28 6.28 -19.80
C HIS A 15 7.91 5.60 -19.71
N ASN A 16 7.83 4.37 -19.20
CA ASN A 16 6.59 3.61 -19.16
C ASN A 16 6.02 3.46 -17.73
N GLY A 17 6.83 3.72 -16.71
CA GLY A 17 6.53 3.34 -15.33
C GLY A 17 6.41 1.82 -15.15
N TYR A 18 6.43 1.34 -13.91
CA TYR A 18 5.73 0.09 -13.58
C TYR A 18 4.25 0.42 -13.44
N THR A 19 3.60 0.68 -14.57
CA THR A 19 2.16 0.93 -14.58
C THR A 19 1.44 -0.41 -14.44
N ASN A 20 0.58 -0.50 -13.44
CA ASN A 20 -0.38 -1.58 -13.33
C ASN A 20 -1.22 -1.61 -14.62
N PRO A 21 -1.18 -2.68 -15.43
CA PRO A 21 -1.84 -2.71 -16.73
C PRO A 21 -3.37 -2.55 -16.66
N SER A 22 -3.98 -2.69 -15.47
CA SER A 22 -5.41 -2.42 -15.25
C SER A 22 -5.77 -0.95 -15.07
N CYS A 23 -4.84 -0.08 -14.66
CA CYS A 23 -5.12 1.33 -14.38
C CYS A 23 -4.62 2.18 -15.55
N ARG A 24 -5.48 2.33 -16.57
CA ARG A 24 -5.12 2.85 -17.89
C ARG A 24 -4.89 4.36 -17.95
N ASP A 25 -5.31 5.15 -16.96
CA ASP A 25 -5.15 6.60 -17.01
C ASP A 25 -4.85 7.26 -15.66
N ASN A 26 -3.56 7.32 -15.31
CA ASN A 26 -3.08 8.07 -14.15
C ASN A 26 -3.51 9.56 -14.16
N THR A 27 -3.87 10.12 -15.32
CA THR A 27 -4.31 11.51 -15.45
C THR A 27 -5.69 11.72 -14.83
N THR A 28 -6.58 10.74 -14.98
CA THR A 28 -7.98 10.82 -14.57
C THR A 28 -8.10 10.90 -13.04
N TYR A 29 -7.49 9.98 -12.29
CA TYR A 29 -7.60 10.01 -10.83
C TYR A 29 -6.92 11.23 -10.19
N LEU A 30 -5.78 11.70 -10.75
CA LEU A 30 -5.10 12.90 -10.27
C LEU A 30 -5.96 14.16 -10.43
N GLN A 31 -6.75 14.25 -11.52
CA GLN A 31 -7.74 15.31 -11.69
C GLN A 31 -8.83 15.24 -10.62
N TYR A 32 -9.36 14.05 -10.31
CA TYR A 32 -10.37 13.89 -9.26
C TYR A 32 -9.86 14.32 -7.89
N TYR A 33 -8.65 13.91 -7.50
CA TYR A 33 -8.07 14.30 -6.21
C TYR A 33 -7.78 15.81 -6.08
N SER A 34 -7.66 16.51 -7.21
CA SER A 34 -7.46 17.96 -7.21
C SER A 34 -8.73 18.74 -6.81
N ASN A 35 -9.90 18.10 -6.89
CA ASN A 35 -11.19 18.72 -6.54
C ASN A 35 -11.63 18.45 -5.09
N LEU A 36 -10.86 17.65 -4.35
CA LEU A 36 -11.17 17.31 -2.97
C LEU A 36 -10.76 18.44 -2.01
N SER A 37 -11.46 18.53 -0.89
CA SER A 37 -11.12 19.48 0.17
C SER A 37 -9.88 19.03 0.94
N ASN A 38 -9.09 19.98 1.44
CA ASN A 38 -7.95 19.65 2.28
C ASN A 38 -8.40 19.03 3.61
N VAL A 39 -7.84 17.87 3.97
CA VAL A 39 -8.11 17.19 5.23
C VAL A 39 -6.82 17.10 6.05
N PRO A 40 -6.83 17.50 7.34
CA PRO A 40 -5.69 17.31 8.22
C PRO A 40 -5.65 15.89 8.81
N ILE A 41 -4.50 15.24 8.75
CA ILE A 41 -4.18 14.00 9.45
C ILE A 41 -3.11 14.30 10.49
N ASN A 42 -3.50 14.32 11.75
CA ASN A 42 -2.59 14.58 12.86
C ASN A 42 -1.86 13.31 13.29
N ALA A 43 -0.64 13.48 13.77
CA ALA A 43 0.09 12.42 14.44
C ALA A 43 -0.70 11.87 15.63
N PRO A 44 -0.65 10.55 15.89
CA PRO A 44 -1.14 10.02 17.14
C PRO A 44 -0.28 10.58 18.28
N ILE A 45 -0.95 11.03 19.34
CA ILE A 45 -0.31 11.61 20.52
C ILE A 45 -0.52 10.61 21.65
N GLU A 46 0.55 10.19 22.31
CA GLU A 46 0.45 9.37 23.54
C GLU A 46 -0.06 10.22 24.70
N ASP A 47 -0.73 9.58 25.67
CA ASP A 47 -1.35 10.26 26.80
C ASP A 47 -0.38 11.21 27.52
N GLY A 48 -0.76 12.48 27.61
CA GLY A 48 0.01 13.53 28.30
C GLY A 48 1.06 14.24 27.46
N LEU A 49 1.28 13.85 26.20
CA LEU A 49 2.13 14.58 25.26
C LEU A 49 1.34 15.60 24.43
N SER A 50 2.05 16.56 23.86
CA SER A 50 1.55 17.51 22.87
C SER A 50 2.13 17.18 21.50
N ILE A 51 1.40 17.53 20.43
CA ILE A 51 1.91 17.48 19.05
C ILE A 51 3.22 18.29 18.89
N GLN A 52 3.45 19.29 19.75
CA GLN A 52 4.67 20.10 19.74
C GLN A 52 5.90 19.34 20.26
N ASP A 53 5.70 18.26 21.02
CA ASP A 53 6.79 17.41 21.54
C ASP A 53 7.39 16.52 20.45
N ILE A 54 6.70 16.34 19.33
CA ILE A 54 7.23 15.68 18.13
C ILE A 54 8.33 16.58 17.56
N LYS A 55 9.57 16.10 17.67
CA LYS A 55 10.79 16.84 17.31
C LYS A 55 10.85 17.21 15.83
N VAL A 56 10.33 16.36 14.94
CA VAL A 56 10.32 16.58 13.50
C VAL A 56 9.01 17.26 13.11
N PRO A 57 9.02 18.54 12.68
CA PRO A 57 7.79 19.24 12.36
C PRO A 57 6.98 18.57 11.25
N ASN A 58 7.66 17.97 10.28
CA ASN A 58 7.04 17.29 9.14
C ASN A 58 6.33 15.97 9.51
N GLN A 59 6.50 15.49 10.75
CA GLN A 59 5.81 14.31 11.29
C GLN A 59 4.56 14.67 12.08
N ARG A 60 4.28 15.96 12.31
CA ARG A 60 3.20 16.41 13.21
C ARG A 60 1.83 16.30 12.57
N VAL A 61 1.70 16.82 11.36
CA VAL A 61 0.41 16.89 10.65
C VAL A 61 0.67 16.83 9.17
N TYR A 62 -0.14 16.04 8.47
CA TYR A 62 -0.32 16.14 7.03
C TYR A 62 -1.55 16.97 6.74
N THR A 63 -1.48 17.92 5.81
CA THR A 63 -2.66 18.65 5.31
C THR A 63 -2.61 18.68 3.79
N GLY A 64 -3.61 18.11 3.13
CA GLY A 64 -3.68 18.12 1.67
C GLY A 64 -5.03 17.62 1.15
N SER A 65 -5.23 17.79 -0.16
CA SER A 65 -6.46 17.38 -0.85
C SER A 65 -6.47 15.90 -1.23
N LYS A 66 -5.36 15.18 -1.05
CA LYS A 66 -5.33 13.75 -1.31
C LYS A 66 -6.25 13.03 -0.32
N PRO A 67 -6.99 11.98 -0.75
CA PRO A 67 -7.98 11.32 0.10
C PRO A 67 -7.30 10.35 1.09
N VAL A 68 -6.44 10.88 1.96
CA VAL A 68 -5.76 10.10 3.00
C VAL A 68 -6.73 9.86 4.15
N ILE A 69 -6.85 8.61 4.60
CA ILE A 69 -7.69 8.25 5.76
C ILE A 69 -6.86 8.22 7.05
N SER A 70 -7.46 8.54 8.19
CA SER A 70 -6.76 8.41 9.48
C SER A 70 -6.51 6.94 9.83
N SER A 71 -5.51 6.65 10.66
CA SER A 71 -5.26 5.29 11.14
C SER A 71 -6.49 4.71 11.86
N SER A 72 -7.17 5.51 12.68
CA SER A 72 -8.43 5.10 13.33
C SER A 72 -9.55 4.74 12.34
N LEU A 73 -9.65 5.44 11.21
CA LEU A 73 -10.65 5.14 10.19
C LEU A 73 -10.27 3.87 9.43
N ALA A 74 -8.99 3.73 9.08
CA ALA A 74 -8.46 2.52 8.45
C ALA A 74 -8.72 1.27 9.31
N ASP A 75 -8.54 1.38 10.62
CA ASP A 75 -8.70 0.29 11.59
C ASP A 75 -10.17 -0.06 11.89
N THR A 76 -11.14 0.62 11.27
CA THR A 76 -12.56 0.34 11.49
C THR A 76 -12.94 -1.03 10.91
N PRO A 77 -13.45 -1.98 11.72
CA PRO A 77 -13.87 -3.29 11.21
C PRO A 77 -15.05 -3.14 10.22
N SER A 78 -14.94 -3.72 9.03
CA SER A 78 -15.98 -3.60 7.99
C SER A 78 -17.33 -4.16 8.45
N ALA A 79 -17.34 -5.23 9.23
CA ALA A 79 -18.54 -5.82 9.81
C ALA A 79 -19.36 -4.84 10.67
N SER A 80 -18.71 -3.84 11.29
CA SER A 80 -19.40 -2.82 12.10
C SER A 80 -20.14 -1.79 11.25
N LEU A 81 -19.74 -1.64 9.98
CA LEU A 81 -20.31 -0.69 9.03
C LEU A 81 -21.40 -1.32 8.17
N GLY A 82 -21.22 -2.59 7.82
CA GLY A 82 -22.02 -3.25 6.79
C GLY A 82 -21.79 -2.64 5.41
N VAL A 83 -22.45 -3.21 4.40
CA VAL A 83 -22.31 -2.78 3.00
C VAL A 83 -22.67 -1.30 2.81
N ASP A 84 -23.80 -0.86 3.36
CA ASP A 84 -24.27 0.53 3.26
C ASP A 84 -23.30 1.52 3.93
N GLY A 85 -22.77 1.16 5.11
CA GLY A 85 -21.81 1.99 5.84
C GLY A 85 -20.48 2.12 5.09
N LEU A 86 -19.99 1.01 4.53
CA LEU A 86 -18.79 1.01 3.67
C LEU A 86 -19.00 1.90 2.44
N MET A 87 -20.13 1.76 1.74
CA MET A 87 -20.43 2.56 0.55
C MET A 87 -20.51 4.06 0.88
N LYS A 88 -21.15 4.40 2.00
CA LYS A 88 -21.21 5.78 2.49
C LYS A 88 -19.82 6.33 2.79
N MET A 89 -18.96 5.55 3.44
CA MET A 89 -17.60 5.96 3.77
C MET A 89 -16.70 6.11 2.54
N LEU A 90 -16.79 5.19 1.58
CA LEU A 90 -16.08 5.28 0.30
C LEU A 90 -16.47 6.55 -0.45
N ASN A 91 -17.77 6.78 -0.64
CA ASN A 91 -18.29 7.98 -1.30
C ASN A 91 -17.88 9.26 -0.58
N SER A 92 -17.98 9.29 0.76
CA SER A 92 -17.60 10.46 1.55
C SER A 92 -16.10 10.76 1.47
N THR A 93 -15.24 9.73 1.50
CA THR A 93 -13.79 9.88 1.46
C THR A 93 -13.29 10.29 0.08
N LEU A 94 -13.92 9.75 -0.97
CA LEU A 94 -13.53 9.97 -2.37
C LEU A 94 -14.31 11.12 -3.04
N GLY A 95 -15.22 11.78 -2.31
CA GLY A 95 -16.01 12.89 -2.82
C GLY A 95 -17.01 12.50 -3.91
N THR A 96 -17.45 11.24 -3.93
CA THR A 96 -18.37 10.70 -4.94
C THR A 96 -19.78 10.50 -4.38
N LYS A 97 -20.72 10.16 -5.27
CA LYS A 97 -22.11 9.81 -4.94
C LYS A 97 -22.56 8.62 -5.79
N TYR A 98 -21.70 7.61 -5.90
CA TYR A 98 -22.04 6.42 -6.65
C TYR A 98 -23.11 5.61 -5.91
N ASP A 99 -24.02 5.04 -6.67
CA ASP A 99 -24.99 4.07 -6.17
C ASP A 99 -24.33 2.70 -6.09
N ILE A 100 -24.81 1.87 -5.18
CA ILE A 100 -24.32 0.51 -5.05
C ILE A 100 -24.82 -0.36 -6.20
N THR A 101 -23.90 -1.06 -6.85
CA THR A 101 -24.21 -2.06 -7.88
C THR A 101 -24.30 -3.45 -7.24
N PRO A 102 -24.99 -4.42 -7.86
CA PRO A 102 -25.03 -5.80 -7.36
C PRO A 102 -23.63 -6.43 -7.25
N SER A 103 -22.75 -6.18 -8.22
CA SER A 103 -21.36 -6.68 -8.19
C SER A 103 -20.57 -6.07 -7.02
N LEU A 104 -20.65 -4.75 -6.84
CA LEU A 104 -19.97 -4.08 -5.72
C LEU A 104 -20.53 -4.55 -4.36
N SER A 105 -21.85 -4.74 -4.25
CA SER A 105 -22.46 -5.29 -3.03
C SER A 105 -21.90 -6.66 -2.68
N SER A 106 -21.88 -7.58 -3.64
CA SER A 106 -21.33 -8.93 -3.46
C SER A 106 -19.85 -8.92 -3.06
N LEU A 107 -19.06 -8.02 -3.67
CA LEU A 107 -17.66 -7.86 -3.32
C LEU A 107 -17.48 -7.34 -1.88
N LEU A 108 -18.25 -6.33 -1.49
CA LEU A 108 -18.20 -5.78 -0.12
C LEU A 108 -18.65 -6.81 0.92
N GLU A 109 -19.66 -7.62 0.62
CA GLU A 109 -20.08 -8.75 1.47
C GLU A 109 -18.96 -9.79 1.65
N THR A 110 -18.21 -10.06 0.57
CA THR A 110 -17.04 -10.94 0.61
C THR A 110 -15.95 -10.35 1.51
N TYR A 111 -15.61 -9.08 1.34
CA TYR A 111 -14.62 -8.40 2.20
C TYR A 111 -15.03 -8.34 3.67
N ILE A 112 -16.32 -8.19 3.96
CA ILE A 112 -16.84 -8.28 5.34
C ILE A 112 -16.63 -9.69 5.90
N SER A 113 -16.92 -10.71 5.09
CA SER A 113 -16.76 -12.12 5.48
C SER A 113 -15.30 -12.51 5.70
N ASP A 114 -14.39 -11.91 4.93
CA ASP A 114 -12.92 -12.06 5.08
C ASP A 114 -12.34 -11.23 6.24
N GLU A 115 -13.20 -10.60 7.04
CA GLU A 115 -12.83 -9.79 8.21
C GLU A 115 -11.92 -8.59 7.87
N TYR A 116 -12.02 -8.05 6.66
CA TYR A 116 -11.22 -6.89 6.27
C TYR A 116 -11.63 -5.65 7.06
N ASP A 117 -10.66 -4.81 7.38
CA ASP A 117 -10.93 -3.47 7.89
C ASP A 117 -11.17 -2.48 6.74
N PHE A 118 -11.67 -1.30 7.08
CA PHE A 118 -11.96 -0.28 6.08
C PHE A 118 -10.72 0.15 5.30
N GLY A 119 -9.54 0.22 5.94
CA GLY A 119 -8.30 0.57 5.26
C GLY A 119 -7.94 -0.41 4.16
N THR A 120 -8.14 -1.71 4.39
CA THR A 120 -7.86 -2.76 3.41
C THR A 120 -8.81 -2.65 2.23
N ILE A 121 -10.12 -2.51 2.49
CA ILE A 121 -11.14 -2.31 1.45
C ILE A 121 -10.84 -1.03 0.65
N TYR A 122 -10.53 0.06 1.35
CA TYR A 122 -10.19 1.33 0.75
C TYR A 122 -8.96 1.23 -0.16
N GLY A 123 -7.91 0.52 0.28
CA GLY A 123 -6.70 0.27 -0.51
C GLY A 123 -6.94 -0.52 -1.79
N TYR A 124 -7.86 -1.50 -1.78
CA TYR A 124 -8.23 -2.26 -2.99
C TYR A 124 -9.06 -1.43 -3.97
N LEU A 125 -10.03 -0.66 -3.46
CA LEU A 125 -11.04 0.00 -4.30
C LEU A 125 -10.60 1.38 -4.79
N ARG A 126 -9.88 2.15 -3.97
CA ARG A 126 -9.46 3.53 -4.29
C ARG A 126 -8.74 3.66 -5.64
N PRO A 127 -7.78 2.79 -6.01
CA PRO A 127 -7.04 2.90 -7.27
C PRO A 127 -7.91 2.78 -8.53
N ILE A 128 -9.02 2.05 -8.45
CA ILE A 128 -9.88 1.74 -9.60
C ILE A 128 -11.25 2.41 -9.53
N TRP A 129 -11.53 3.15 -8.45
CA TRP A 129 -12.83 3.74 -8.16
C TRP A 129 -13.35 4.67 -9.26
N PHE A 130 -12.45 5.42 -9.91
CA PHE A 130 -12.80 6.39 -10.95
C PHE A 130 -12.61 5.87 -12.38
N ASP A 131 -11.83 4.81 -12.53
CA ASP A 131 -11.34 4.34 -13.84
C ASP A 131 -12.11 3.12 -14.35
N CYS A 132 -12.81 2.41 -13.47
CA CYS A 132 -13.55 1.19 -13.79
C CYS A 132 -15.06 1.38 -13.68
N ASP A 133 -15.79 0.67 -14.54
CA ASP A 133 -17.21 0.42 -14.30
C ASP A 133 -17.36 -0.42 -13.03
N LEU A 134 -18.11 0.10 -12.05
CA LEU A 134 -18.35 -0.57 -10.77
C LEU A 134 -19.03 -1.94 -10.93
N ASN A 135 -19.61 -2.25 -12.09
CA ASN A 135 -20.14 -3.58 -12.40
C ASN A 135 -19.05 -4.61 -12.76
N ASN A 136 -17.84 -4.18 -13.14
CA ASN A 136 -16.74 -5.05 -13.57
C ASN A 136 -15.56 -4.99 -12.60
N LEU A 137 -15.75 -4.40 -11.43
CA LEU A 137 -14.66 -4.12 -10.48
C LEU A 137 -13.99 -5.40 -9.98
N GLU A 138 -14.78 -6.41 -9.64
CA GLU A 138 -14.29 -7.70 -9.17
C GLU A 138 -13.45 -8.42 -10.24
N ASP A 139 -13.91 -8.43 -11.49
CA ASP A 139 -13.18 -9.04 -12.61
C ASP A 139 -11.85 -8.34 -12.90
N SER A 140 -11.82 -7.00 -12.78
CA SER A 140 -10.58 -6.22 -12.89
C SER A 140 -9.57 -6.61 -11.80
N LEU A 141 -10.00 -6.70 -10.54
CA LEU A 141 -9.12 -7.10 -9.43
C LEU A 141 -8.58 -8.53 -9.62
N ARG A 142 -9.45 -9.48 -9.96
CA ARG A 142 -9.07 -10.88 -10.22
C ARG A 142 -8.08 -11.00 -11.37
N THR A 143 -8.24 -10.21 -12.42
CA THR A 143 -7.32 -10.20 -13.57
C THR A 143 -5.94 -9.70 -13.18
N SER A 144 -5.86 -8.63 -12.39
CA SER A 144 -4.59 -8.07 -11.91
C SER A 144 -3.86 -9.04 -10.97
N GLU A 145 -4.59 -9.67 -10.04
CA GLU A 145 -4.04 -10.71 -9.16
C GLU A 145 -3.51 -11.92 -9.95
N ALA A 146 -4.30 -12.47 -10.87
CA ALA A 146 -3.89 -13.62 -11.68
C ALA A 146 -2.64 -13.31 -12.54
N THR A 147 -2.54 -12.09 -13.05
CA THR A 147 -1.38 -11.63 -13.83
C THR A 147 -0.12 -11.56 -12.95
N ASP A 148 -0.22 -10.98 -11.76
CA ASP A 148 0.90 -10.91 -10.81
C ASP A 148 1.35 -12.30 -10.36
N LEU A 149 0.41 -13.20 -10.07
CA LEU A 149 0.71 -14.60 -9.74
C LEU A 149 1.47 -15.31 -10.86
N LYS A 150 1.04 -15.12 -12.12
CA LYS A 150 1.72 -15.70 -13.27
C LYS A 150 3.16 -15.20 -13.41
N ILE A 151 3.37 -13.89 -13.31
CA ILE A 151 4.72 -13.29 -13.36
C ILE A 151 5.60 -13.89 -12.27
N ARG A 152 5.08 -14.03 -11.05
CA ARG A 152 5.85 -14.59 -9.92
C ARG A 152 6.17 -16.07 -10.08
N GLN A 153 5.29 -16.86 -10.71
CA GLN A 153 5.55 -18.26 -11.03
C GLN A 153 6.66 -18.42 -12.08
N GLU A 154 6.76 -17.47 -13.01
CA GLU A 154 7.72 -17.48 -14.13
C GLU A 154 9.01 -16.71 -13.82
N ALA A 155 9.09 -16.04 -12.65
CA ALA A 155 10.19 -15.13 -12.31
C ALA A 155 11.50 -15.83 -11.93
N LEU A 156 11.45 -17.10 -11.50
CA LEU A 156 12.63 -17.89 -11.13
C LEU A 156 12.53 -19.29 -11.76
N VAL A 157 13.52 -19.65 -12.59
CA VAL A 157 13.62 -20.99 -13.20
C VAL A 157 15.02 -21.53 -12.93
N ASP A 158 15.11 -22.73 -12.37
CA ASP A 158 16.38 -23.41 -12.02
C ASP A 158 17.33 -22.52 -11.18
N GLY A 159 16.78 -21.72 -10.27
CA GLY A 159 17.54 -20.81 -9.40
C GLY A 159 18.06 -19.54 -10.08
N GLN A 160 17.67 -19.27 -11.33
CA GLN A 160 18.04 -18.06 -12.06
C GLN A 160 16.84 -17.13 -12.23
N ILE A 161 17.08 -15.82 -12.04
CA ILE A 161 16.08 -14.78 -12.29
C ILE A 161 15.83 -14.71 -13.80
N THR A 162 14.59 -14.90 -14.23
CA THR A 162 14.21 -14.83 -15.64
C THR A 162 14.09 -13.38 -16.11
N PHE A 163 13.90 -13.18 -17.42
CA PHE A 163 13.64 -11.85 -17.95
C PHE A 163 12.37 -11.21 -17.37
N ASP A 164 11.34 -12.02 -17.09
CA ASP A 164 10.11 -11.56 -16.43
C ASP A 164 10.36 -11.30 -14.94
N GLY A 165 11.19 -12.10 -14.28
CA GLY A 165 11.66 -11.85 -12.91
C GLY A 165 12.35 -10.49 -12.75
N LEU A 166 13.12 -10.06 -13.75
CA LEU A 166 13.75 -8.73 -13.76
C LEU A 166 12.76 -7.57 -13.85
N ARG A 167 11.51 -7.84 -14.22
CA ARG A 167 10.40 -6.89 -14.27
C ARG A 167 9.41 -7.12 -13.13
N MET A 168 9.70 -8.08 -12.25
CA MET A 168 8.84 -8.39 -11.12
C MET A 168 8.93 -7.24 -10.11
N ALA A 169 7.81 -6.60 -9.90
CA ALA A 169 7.63 -5.59 -8.88
C ALA A 169 7.62 -6.22 -7.47
N PRO A 170 7.77 -5.41 -6.40
CA PRO A 170 7.64 -5.91 -5.03
C PRO A 170 6.34 -6.70 -4.85
N ARG A 171 6.30 -7.65 -3.92
CA ARG A 171 5.04 -8.39 -3.63
C ARG A 171 3.97 -7.50 -3.02
N ARG A 172 4.42 -6.59 -2.17
CA ARG A 172 3.60 -5.78 -1.29
C ARG A 172 4.14 -4.36 -1.27
N VAL A 173 3.26 -3.41 -1.10
CA VAL A 173 3.59 -2.00 -0.86
C VAL A 173 2.76 -1.48 0.30
N TRP A 174 3.32 -0.56 1.07
CA TRP A 174 2.56 0.21 2.03
C TRP A 174 1.86 1.35 1.29
N ASP A 175 0.54 1.25 1.15
CA ASP A 175 -0.32 2.34 0.73
C ASP A 175 -0.46 3.32 1.91
N LEU A 176 0.15 4.48 1.78
CA LEU A 176 0.15 5.52 2.81
C LEU A 176 -1.21 6.21 2.91
N PHE A 177 -2.04 6.18 1.86
CA PHE A 177 -3.37 6.79 1.90
C PHE A 177 -4.32 5.91 2.72
N SER A 178 -4.27 4.59 2.52
CA SER A 178 -5.09 3.62 3.27
C SER A 178 -4.49 3.17 4.61
N ASN A 179 -3.19 3.42 4.83
CA ASN A 179 -2.41 2.88 5.93
C ASN A 179 -2.39 1.35 5.99
N ARG A 180 -2.32 0.69 4.84
CA ARG A 180 -2.25 -0.78 4.75
C ARG A 180 -1.17 -1.25 3.80
N VAL A 181 -0.62 -2.41 4.11
CA VAL A 181 0.23 -3.17 3.20
C VAL A 181 -0.68 -3.87 2.20
N MET A 182 -0.64 -3.40 0.96
CA MET A 182 -1.45 -3.88 -0.15
C MET A 182 -0.57 -4.71 -1.10
N PRO A 183 -1.15 -5.66 -1.85
CA PRO A 183 -0.40 -6.33 -2.91
C PRO A 183 -0.01 -5.32 -4.00
N TRP A 184 1.13 -5.52 -4.65
CA TRP A 184 1.61 -4.57 -5.66
C TRP A 184 0.63 -4.36 -6.83
N TRP A 185 -0.10 -5.40 -7.22
CA TRP A 185 -1.00 -5.34 -8.36
C TRP A 185 -2.21 -4.41 -8.16
N VAL A 186 -2.38 -3.77 -6.99
CA VAL A 186 -3.33 -2.66 -6.81
C VAL A 186 -2.68 -1.28 -6.91
N ALA A 187 -1.35 -1.18 -6.80
CA ALA A 187 -0.66 0.10 -6.77
C ALA A 187 -0.67 0.77 -8.15
N LEU A 188 -0.83 2.09 -8.17
CA LEU A 188 -0.91 2.87 -9.42
C LEU A 188 0.45 3.20 -10.03
N HIS A 189 1.49 3.28 -9.19
CA HIS A 189 2.82 3.66 -9.61
C HIS A 189 3.90 3.13 -8.65
N THR A 190 5.16 3.21 -9.08
CA THR A 190 6.34 2.80 -8.31
C THR A 190 6.32 3.40 -6.90
N PRO A 191 6.61 2.59 -5.85
CA PRO A 191 6.62 3.06 -4.48
C PRO A 191 7.96 3.71 -4.15
N TRP A 192 7.98 4.53 -3.11
CA TRP A 192 9.22 5.08 -2.58
C TRP A 192 9.92 4.02 -1.72
N GLY A 193 11.21 3.76 -2.00
CA GLY A 193 11.99 2.80 -1.21
C GLY A 193 12.39 3.37 0.14
N ILE A 194 12.04 2.67 1.21
CA ILE A 194 12.51 2.91 2.57
C ILE A 194 13.15 1.61 3.06
N SER A 195 14.40 1.68 3.50
CA SER A 195 15.03 0.53 4.16
C SER A 195 15.38 0.89 5.59
N HIS A 196 14.92 0.05 6.51
CA HIS A 196 15.46 0.01 7.85
C HIS A 196 16.57 -1.03 7.89
N ALA A 197 17.75 -0.64 7.41
CA ALA A 197 18.93 -1.49 7.43
C ALA A 197 19.19 -2.06 8.84
N TRP A 198 19.09 -3.39 8.94
CA TRP A 198 19.72 -4.30 9.90
C TRP A 198 20.26 -3.65 11.18
N MET A 199 19.32 -3.20 12.03
CA MET A 199 19.64 -2.75 13.38
C MET A 199 19.76 -3.96 14.32
N ASP A 200 20.66 -3.87 15.29
CA ASP A 200 20.83 -4.89 16.33
C ASP A 200 19.52 -5.22 17.05
N ASN A 201 19.34 -6.50 17.40
CA ASN A 201 18.14 -7.00 18.06
C ASN A 201 17.82 -6.25 19.35
N ASN A 202 18.83 -5.77 20.08
CA ASN A 202 18.65 -5.07 21.36
C ASN A 202 18.25 -3.60 21.19
N ARG A 203 18.11 -3.11 19.96
CA ARG A 203 17.73 -1.72 19.64
C ARG A 203 16.43 -1.62 18.84
N ARG A 204 15.77 -2.77 18.62
CA ARG A 204 14.52 -2.86 17.88
C ARG A 204 13.46 -3.53 18.74
N LYS A 205 12.22 -3.11 18.55
CA LYS A 205 11.03 -3.74 19.10
C LYS A 205 10.22 -4.36 17.97
N ASN A 206 9.59 -5.48 18.25
CA ASN A 206 8.67 -6.14 17.33
C ASN A 206 7.25 -5.63 17.61
N VAL A 207 6.67 -4.93 16.65
CA VAL A 207 5.33 -4.34 16.77
C VAL A 207 4.35 -5.14 15.94
N LEU A 208 3.32 -5.72 16.58
CA LEU A 208 2.17 -6.25 15.87
C LEU A 208 1.26 -5.08 15.51
N THR A 209 0.93 -4.90 14.23
CA THR A 209 0.23 -3.71 13.74
C THR A 209 -0.86 -4.06 12.73
N PRO A 210 -1.98 -3.32 12.69
CA PRO A 210 -2.99 -3.47 11.65
C PRO A 210 -2.46 -3.10 10.26
N ILE A 211 -1.37 -2.34 10.16
CA ILE A 211 -0.79 -1.90 8.88
C ILE A 211 -0.48 -3.10 7.96
N ASN A 212 0.07 -4.20 8.49
CA ASN A 212 0.30 -5.42 7.73
C ASN A 212 -0.75 -6.51 8.02
N GLY A 213 -1.94 -6.13 8.49
CA GLY A 213 -3.01 -7.06 8.86
C GLY A 213 -2.64 -7.97 10.03
N HIS A 214 -1.73 -7.54 10.92
CA HIS A 214 -1.20 -8.36 12.02
C HIS A 214 -0.60 -9.69 11.55
N GLN A 215 -0.13 -9.77 10.30
CA GLN A 215 0.37 -11.02 9.73
C GLN A 215 1.71 -11.45 10.32
N TRP A 216 2.60 -10.51 10.63
CA TRP A 216 3.85 -10.75 11.36
C TRP A 216 4.22 -9.57 12.24
N PRO A 217 5.01 -9.78 13.30
CA PRO A 217 5.59 -8.68 14.06
C PRO A 217 6.59 -7.89 13.19
N VAL A 218 6.47 -6.55 13.22
CA VAL A 218 7.31 -5.64 12.42
C VAL A 218 8.47 -5.14 13.30
N PRO A 219 9.72 -5.50 12.99
CA PRO A 219 10.88 -5.02 13.72
C PRO A 219 11.16 -3.56 13.35
N ILE A 220 10.98 -2.65 14.30
CA ILE A 220 11.29 -1.22 14.14
C ILE A 220 12.19 -0.74 15.30
N PRO A 221 12.98 0.34 15.12
CA PRO A 221 13.73 0.92 16.23
C PRO A 221 12.82 1.25 17.42
N GLU A 222 13.32 1.09 18.66
CA GLU A 222 12.50 1.28 19.88
C GLU A 222 11.78 2.63 19.93
N ASN A 223 12.46 3.67 19.46
CA ASN A 223 11.97 5.05 19.44
C ASN A 223 11.30 5.45 18.11
N ALA A 224 11.07 4.50 17.20
CA ALA A 224 10.37 4.74 15.94
C ALA A 224 8.86 4.51 16.10
N ASN A 225 8.08 5.24 15.30
CA ASN A 225 6.64 5.10 15.18
C ASN A 225 6.26 5.17 13.69
N LEU A 226 5.56 4.14 13.21
CA LEU A 226 5.17 4.02 11.80
C LEU A 226 4.19 5.13 11.38
N ASP A 227 3.29 5.58 12.26
CA ASP A 227 2.36 6.68 11.93
C ASP A 227 3.12 8.01 11.71
N LEU A 228 4.19 8.25 12.48
CA LEU A 228 5.04 9.43 12.26
C LEU A 228 5.77 9.36 10.92
N VAL A 229 6.36 8.19 10.60
CA VAL A 229 7.00 7.95 9.30
C VAL A 229 5.99 8.15 8.16
N ARG A 230 4.77 7.61 8.31
CA ARG A 230 3.68 7.79 7.34
C ARG A 230 3.39 9.26 7.08
N ILE A 231 3.20 10.07 8.14
CA ILE A 231 2.89 11.50 7.98
C ILE A 231 4.02 12.25 7.28
N GLU A 232 5.27 11.96 7.63
CA GLU A 232 6.42 12.55 6.95
C GLU A 232 6.46 12.20 5.47
N MET A 233 6.25 10.93 5.12
CA MET A 233 6.23 10.46 3.74
C MET A 233 5.06 11.08 2.95
N LEU A 234 3.88 11.20 3.56
CA LEU A 234 2.74 11.89 2.95
C LEU A 234 3.04 13.37 2.67
N ASN A 235 3.69 14.06 3.61
CA ASN A 235 4.11 15.46 3.43
C ASN A 235 5.18 15.62 2.34
N LEU A 236 5.99 14.59 2.10
CA LEU A 236 6.94 14.54 0.97
C LEU A 236 6.26 14.20 -0.36
N GLY A 237 4.96 13.86 -0.35
CA GLY A 237 4.17 13.55 -1.54
C GLY A 237 4.13 12.07 -1.91
N ALA A 238 4.61 11.17 -1.06
CA ALA A 238 4.53 9.74 -1.31
C ALA A 238 3.10 9.22 -1.10
N GLU A 239 2.62 8.43 -2.06
CA GLU A 239 1.37 7.68 -1.94
C GLU A 239 1.62 6.22 -1.56
N TYR A 240 2.62 5.60 -2.18
CA TYR A 240 3.06 4.24 -1.89
C TYR A 240 4.51 4.27 -1.41
N ALA A 241 4.82 3.47 -0.40
CA ALA A 241 6.18 3.20 0.06
C ALA A 241 6.44 1.69 0.07
N TRP A 242 7.66 1.29 -0.24
CA TRP A 242 8.14 -0.05 0.05
C TRP A 242 9.04 0.04 1.26
N LEU A 243 8.53 -0.35 2.43
CA LEU A 243 9.31 -0.47 3.65
C LEU A 243 9.63 -1.93 3.87
N ASP A 244 10.91 -2.32 3.81
CA ASP A 244 11.38 -3.71 3.92
C ASP A 244 10.70 -4.52 5.04
N VAL A 245 10.65 -3.99 6.26
CA VAL A 245 10.06 -4.66 7.43
C VAL A 245 8.53 -4.81 7.38
N LEU A 246 7.84 -3.97 6.60
CA LEU A 246 6.39 -4.05 6.37
C LEU A 246 6.04 -4.87 5.11
N CYS A 247 6.84 -4.75 4.06
CA CYS A 247 6.52 -5.30 2.74
C CYS A 247 7.14 -6.69 2.51
N LEU A 248 8.13 -7.10 3.32
CA LEU A 248 8.62 -8.48 3.38
C LEU A 248 8.13 -9.16 4.64
N ARG A 249 7.69 -10.41 4.51
CA ARG A 249 7.26 -11.23 5.65
C ARG A 249 8.41 -11.41 6.63
N GLN A 250 8.20 -11.05 7.89
CA GLN A 250 9.18 -11.22 8.96
C GLN A 250 8.90 -12.49 9.77
N GLU A 251 9.87 -12.90 10.57
CA GLU A 251 9.78 -14.08 11.43
C GLU A 251 8.71 -13.94 12.52
N GLY A 252 8.03 -15.04 12.82
CA GLY A 252 7.19 -15.18 14.03
C GLY A 252 5.73 -14.77 13.84
N GLY A 253 5.26 -14.76 12.58
CA GLY A 253 3.90 -14.38 12.22
C GLY A 253 2.97 -15.56 11.87
N ARG A 254 1.76 -15.21 11.45
CA ARG A 254 0.85 -16.11 10.73
C ARG A 254 1.47 -16.48 9.37
N ASN A 255 1.21 -17.71 8.93
CA ASN A 255 1.70 -18.23 7.65
C ASN A 255 3.24 -18.13 7.50
N GLU A 256 3.96 -18.39 8.59
CA GLU A 256 5.43 -18.42 8.64
C GLU A 256 6.03 -19.41 7.63
N ASP A 257 5.30 -20.49 7.33
CA ASP A 257 5.63 -21.48 6.32
C ASP A 257 5.81 -20.89 4.90
N LEU A 258 5.11 -19.79 4.59
CA LEU A 258 5.24 -19.09 3.32
C LEU A 258 6.53 -18.25 3.22
N ARG A 259 7.16 -17.89 4.35
CA ARG A 259 8.25 -16.92 4.38
C ARG A 259 9.44 -17.37 3.53
N ALA A 260 9.84 -18.62 3.63
CA ALA A 260 10.97 -19.14 2.88
C ALA A 260 10.72 -19.07 1.35
N GLY A 261 9.51 -19.43 0.91
CA GLY A 261 9.13 -19.36 -0.50
C GLY A 261 9.01 -17.93 -1.02
N GLU A 262 8.38 -17.04 -0.25
CA GLU A 262 8.32 -15.62 -0.58
C GLU A 262 9.73 -15.02 -0.65
N TRP A 263 10.60 -15.30 0.32
CA TRP A 263 11.96 -14.73 0.35
C TRP A 263 12.85 -15.25 -0.78
N MET A 264 12.74 -16.52 -1.13
CA MET A 264 13.48 -17.11 -2.25
C MET A 264 13.24 -16.32 -3.55
N LEU A 265 12.02 -15.80 -3.74
CA LEU A 265 11.66 -15.02 -4.91
C LEU A 265 11.86 -13.52 -4.71
N ASP A 266 11.40 -12.95 -3.60
CA ASP A 266 11.28 -11.51 -3.40
C ASP A 266 12.65 -10.88 -3.06
N VAL A 267 13.50 -11.53 -2.27
CA VAL A 267 14.80 -10.96 -1.83
C VAL A 267 15.77 -10.74 -2.99
N PRO A 268 15.98 -11.71 -3.92
CA PRO A 268 16.86 -11.50 -5.07
C PRO A 268 16.37 -10.43 -6.07
N ASN A 269 15.08 -10.06 -5.99
CA ASN A 269 14.43 -9.12 -6.90
C ASN A 269 14.15 -7.74 -6.25
N ILE A 270 14.69 -7.47 -5.05
CA ILE A 270 14.60 -6.15 -4.42
C ILE A 270 15.26 -5.09 -5.31
N GLY A 271 14.60 -3.95 -5.46
CA GLY A 271 15.13 -2.81 -6.21
C GLY A 271 14.94 -2.90 -7.73
N ASN A 272 14.21 -3.91 -8.21
CA ASN A 272 13.81 -3.99 -9.61
C ASN A 272 12.68 -3.00 -9.97
N ALA A 273 12.11 -2.25 -9.02
CA ALA A 273 11.00 -1.30 -9.23
C ALA A 273 11.45 0.16 -9.42
#